data_AF-A0A6I3SID7-F1
#
_entry.id   AF-A0A6I3SID7-F1
#
_cell.length_a   1.000
_cell.length_b   1.000
_cell.length_c   1.000
_cell.angle_alpha   90.00
_cell.angle_beta   90.00
_cell.angle_gamma   90.00
#
_symmetry.space_group_name_H-M   'P 1'
#
loop_
_entity.id
_entity.type
_entity.pdbx_description
1 polymer ?
#
loop_
_entity_poly.entity_id
_entity_poly.type
_entity_poly.pdbx_seq_one_letter_code
_entity_poly.pdbx_strand_id
1 'polypeptide(L)'
;MRRILLVFGLFGVLVYCIYGYYLGYQHGVFDALIKQAVADNSLALYWDATSRWNRINAQHAHGIGFSILVLLTGLMWNEVWFSEKIKRCLGFVLIGGCITANLAIAVYYIPVMILGEIILLICLGTTLVGIVKRSVNKIE
;
A
#
# COMPACT_ATOMS: atom_id res chain seq x y z
N MET A 1 -18.86 -7.67 -3.23
CA MET A 1 -17.73 -6.81 -2.81
C MET A 1 -16.61 -7.61 -2.13
N ARG A 2 -16.87 -8.40 -1.07
CA ARG A 2 -15.87 -9.29 -0.42
C ARG A 2 -14.91 -9.99 -1.40
N ARG A 3 -15.45 -10.77 -2.34
CA ARG A 3 -14.63 -11.49 -3.35
C ARG A 3 -13.75 -10.56 -4.18
N ILE A 4 -14.26 -9.38 -4.54
CA ILE A 4 -13.52 -8.38 -5.32
C ILE A 4 -12.33 -7.84 -4.52
N LEU A 5 -12.54 -7.50 -3.24
CA LEU A 5 -11.46 -7.05 -2.35
C LEU A 5 -10.38 -8.13 -2.17
N LEU A 6 -10.79 -9.38 -1.99
CA LEU A 6 -9.85 -10.50 -1.87
C LEU A 6 -9.03 -10.69 -3.14
N VAL A 7 -9.68 -10.72 -4.30
CA VAL A 7 -8.99 -10.85 -5.60
C VAL A 7 -8.06 -9.67 -5.83
N PHE A 8 -8.51 -8.44 -5.58
CA PHE A 8 -7.70 -7.24 -5.73
C PHE A 8 -6.48 -7.24 -4.82
N GLY A 9 -6.66 -7.57 -3.53
CA GLY A 9 -5.56 -7.64 -2.58
C GLY A 9 -4.55 -8.74 -2.91
N LEU A 10 -5.02 -9.93 -3.33
CA LEU A 10 -4.13 -11.03 -3.76
C LEU A 10 -3.35 -10.66 -5.02
N PHE A 11 -4.02 -10.01 -5.98
CA PHE A 11 -3.38 -9.52 -7.18
C PHE A 11 -2.32 -8.46 -6.85
N GLY A 12 -2.62 -7.54 -5.93
CA GLY A 12 -1.65 -6.56 -5.43
C GLY A 12 -0.42 -7.23 -4.83
N VAL A 13 -0.60 -8.21 -3.92
CA VAL A 13 0.50 -8.98 -3.34
C VAL A 13 1.35 -9.63 -4.44
N LEU A 14 0.73 -10.27 -5.43
CA LEU A 14 1.45 -10.90 -6.54
C LEU A 14 2.30 -9.88 -7.32
N VAL A 15 1.72 -8.73 -7.70
CA VAL A 15 2.43 -7.66 -8.42
C VAL A 15 3.63 -7.18 -7.63
N TYR A 16 3.45 -6.93 -6.33
CA TYR A 16 4.55 -6.45 -5.50
C TYR A 16 5.59 -7.54 -5.24
N CYS A 17 5.24 -8.82 -5.11
CA CYS A 17 6.23 -9.91 -5.06
C CYS A 17 7.10 -9.95 -6.33
N ILE A 18 6.51 -9.79 -7.52
CA ILE A 18 7.26 -9.68 -8.78
C ILE A 18 8.18 -8.45 -8.75
N TYR A 19 7.66 -7.31 -8.27
CA TYR A 19 8.46 -6.10 -8.13
C TYR A 19 9.63 -6.31 -7.14
N GLY A 20 9.44 -7.05 -6.06
CA GLY A 20 10.49 -7.39 -5.09
C GLY A 20 11.63 -8.21 -5.71
N TYR A 21 11.32 -9.13 -6.62
CA TYR A 21 12.35 -9.83 -7.40
C TYR A 21 13.18 -8.86 -8.25
N TYR A 22 12.50 -7.92 -8.93
CA TYR A 22 13.17 -6.86 -9.68
C TYR A 22 14.03 -5.95 -8.78
N LEU A 23 13.58 -5.65 -7.55
CA LEU A 23 14.37 -4.92 -6.57
C LEU A 23 15.62 -5.67 -6.15
N GLY A 24 15.53 -6.98 -5.96
CA GLY A 24 16.68 -7.83 -5.67
C GLY A 24 17.75 -7.74 -6.76
N TYR A 25 17.35 -7.70 -8.03
CA TYR A 25 18.28 -7.46 -9.15
C TYR A 25 18.88 -6.05 -9.12
N GLN A 26 18.06 -5.02 -8.91
CA GLN A 26 18.52 -3.63 -8.84
C GLN A 26 19.46 -3.35 -7.66
N HIS A 27 19.33 -4.10 -6.56
CA HIS A 27 20.20 -3.96 -5.38
C HIS A 27 21.69 -4.05 -5.75
N GLY A 28 22.06 -4.95 -6.67
CA GLY A 28 23.44 -5.07 -7.14
C GLY A 28 23.96 -3.81 -7.84
N VAL A 29 23.10 -3.10 -8.58
CA VAL A 29 23.44 -1.84 -9.23
C VAL A 29 23.71 -0.74 -8.20
N PHE A 30 22.87 -0.64 -7.16
CA PHE A 30 23.06 0.34 -6.10
C PHE A 30 24.26 0.04 -5.20
N ASP A 31 24.54 -1.24 -4.93
CA ASP A 31 25.75 -1.63 -4.19
C ASP A 31 27.02 -1.22 -4.94
N ALA A 32 27.04 -1.37 -6.27
CA ALA A 32 28.14 -0.90 -7.11
C ALA A 32 28.30 0.63 -7.06
N LEU A 33 27.20 1.40 -7.10
CA LEU A 33 27.22 2.86 -6.97
C LEU A 33 27.73 3.33 -5.61
N ILE A 34 27.35 2.64 -4.53
CA ILE A 34 27.86 2.95 -3.17
C ILE A 34 29.35 2.67 -3.09
N LYS A 35 29.81 1.52 -3.62
CA LYS A 35 31.25 1.18 -3.69
C LYS A 35 32.04 2.23 -4.47
N GLN A 36 31.49 2.70 -5.59
CA GLN A 36 32.09 3.77 -6.38
C GLN A 36 32.16 5.08 -5.58
N ALA A 37 31.09 5.46 -4.88
CA ALA A 37 31.07 6.66 -4.05
C ALA A 37 32.15 6.66 -2.96
N VAL A 38 32.39 5.49 -2.35
CA VAL A 38 33.48 5.30 -1.37
C VAL A 38 34.85 5.43 -2.04
N ALA A 39 35.07 4.78 -3.19
CA ALA A 39 36.32 4.87 -3.93
C ALA A 39 36.65 6.31 -4.36
N ASP A 40 35.64 7.08 -4.75
CA ASP A 40 35.76 8.46 -5.21
C ASP A 40 35.73 9.48 -4.06
N ASN A 41 35.60 9.05 -2.80
CA ASN A 41 35.36 9.90 -1.62
C ASN A 41 34.22 10.93 -1.84
N SER A 42 33.18 10.54 -2.60
CA SER A 42 32.11 11.43 -3.02
C SER A 42 30.87 11.24 -2.15
N LEU A 43 30.71 12.11 -1.15
CA LEU A 43 29.54 12.12 -0.27
C LEU A 43 28.24 12.40 -1.04
N ALA A 44 28.30 13.21 -2.11
CA ALA A 44 27.15 13.51 -2.94
C ALA A 44 26.63 12.26 -3.68
N LEU A 45 27.52 11.46 -4.26
CA LEU A 45 27.15 10.23 -4.96
C LEU A 45 26.56 9.19 -4.00
N TYR A 46 27.14 9.09 -2.80
CA TYR A 46 26.62 8.20 -1.75
C TYR A 46 25.17 8.54 -1.38
N TRP A 47 24.88 9.83 -1.15
CA TRP A 47 23.53 10.26 -0.80
C TRP A 47 22.53 10.13 -1.94
N ASP A 48 22.92 10.38 -3.19
CA ASP A 48 22.04 10.15 -4.35
C ASP A 48 21.66 8.67 -4.47
N ALA A 49 22.65 7.76 -4.45
CA ALA A 49 22.43 6.33 -4.58
C ALA A 49 21.53 5.79 -3.45
N THR A 50 21.81 6.18 -2.21
CA THR A 50 21.03 5.78 -1.02
C THR A 50 19.60 6.31 -1.09
N SER A 51 19.42 7.59 -1.45
CA SER A 51 18.09 8.21 -1.53
C SER A 51 17.22 7.56 -2.61
N ARG A 52 17.82 7.24 -3.77
CA ARG A 52 17.14 6.54 -4.86
C ARG A 52 16.73 5.13 -4.46
N TRP A 53 17.63 4.38 -3.84
CA TRP A 53 17.32 3.03 -3.35
C TRP A 53 16.17 3.06 -2.32
N ASN A 54 16.27 3.93 -1.32
CA ASN A 54 15.25 4.08 -0.29
C ASN A 54 13.87 4.42 -0.88
N ARG A 55 13.82 5.32 -1.88
CA ARG A 55 12.57 5.67 -2.55
C ARG A 55 11.92 4.47 -3.23
N ILE A 56 12.71 3.70 -3.98
CA ILE A 56 12.23 2.53 -4.71
C ILE A 56 11.75 1.45 -3.73
N ASN A 57 12.52 1.18 -2.68
CA ASN A 57 12.18 0.21 -1.66
C ASN A 57 10.91 0.63 -0.87
N ALA A 58 10.77 1.91 -0.54
CA ALA A 58 9.59 2.44 0.14
C ALA A 58 8.32 2.22 -0.68
N GLN A 59 8.35 2.44 -2.00
CA GLN A 59 7.21 2.19 -2.87
C GLN A 59 6.76 0.73 -2.85
N HIS A 60 7.72 -0.19 -2.88
CA HIS A 60 7.42 -1.62 -2.79
C HIS A 60 6.79 -1.99 -1.45
N ALA A 61 7.37 -1.52 -0.34
CA ALA A 61 6.87 -1.78 1.00
C ALA A 61 5.44 -1.25 1.20
N HIS A 62 5.16 -0.01 0.78
CA HIS A 62 3.81 0.59 0.86
C HIS A 62 2.80 -0.19 0.02
N GLY A 63 3.19 -0.58 -1.18
CA GLY A 63 2.34 -1.37 -2.07
C GLY A 63 1.94 -2.73 -1.50
N ILE A 64 2.89 -3.46 -0.91
CA ILE A 64 2.61 -4.69 -0.16
C ILE A 64 1.67 -4.39 1.01
N GLY A 65 1.98 -3.37 1.81
CA GLY A 65 1.19 -2.99 2.98
C GLY A 65 -0.28 -2.71 2.62
N PHE A 66 -0.52 -1.91 1.59
CA PHE A 66 -1.87 -1.62 1.11
C PHE A 66 -2.59 -2.86 0.58
N SER A 67 -1.89 -3.75 -0.12
CA SER A 67 -2.47 -5.00 -0.61
C SER A 67 -2.93 -5.90 0.54
N ILE A 68 -2.11 -6.03 1.59
CA ILE A 68 -2.44 -6.80 2.80
C ILE A 68 -3.63 -6.16 3.53
N LEU A 69 -3.67 -4.84 3.68
CA LEU A 69 -4.78 -4.14 4.32
C LEU A 69 -6.12 -4.36 3.59
N VAL A 70 -6.11 -4.36 2.26
CA VAL A 70 -7.31 -4.67 1.47
C VAL A 70 -7.72 -6.14 1.64
N LEU A 71 -6.77 -7.07 1.72
CA LEU A 71 -7.07 -8.48 2.01
C LEU A 71 -7.76 -8.64 3.37
N LEU A 72 -7.19 -8.05 4.43
CA LEU A 72 -7.76 -8.10 5.77
C LEU A 72 -9.17 -7.51 5.80
N THR A 73 -9.36 -6.37 5.13
CA THR A 73 -10.68 -5.74 4.97
C THR A 73 -11.67 -6.66 4.23
N GLY A 74 -11.21 -7.32 3.16
CA GLY A 74 -11.99 -8.30 2.41
C GLY A 74 -12.39 -9.51 3.26
N LEU A 75 -11.50 -10.01 4.13
CA LEU A 75 -11.78 -11.12 5.04
C LEU A 75 -12.85 -10.75 6.08
N MET A 76 -12.76 -9.54 6.64
CA MET A 76 -13.68 -9.04 7.67
C MET A 76 -14.97 -8.42 7.11
N TRP A 77 -15.12 -8.38 5.78
CA TRP A 77 -16.20 -7.65 5.11
C TRP A 77 -17.60 -8.06 5.56
N ASN A 78 -17.78 -9.35 5.81
CA ASN A 78 -19.06 -9.90 6.24
C ASN A 78 -19.40 -9.51 7.67
N GLU A 79 -18.46 -9.03 8.48
CA GLU A 79 -18.66 -8.59 9.86
C GLU A 79 -18.91 -7.08 9.98
N VAL A 80 -18.84 -6.34 8.89
CA VAL A 80 -19.17 -4.91 8.88
C VAL A 80 -20.68 -4.73 9.05
N TRP A 81 -21.11 -3.90 10.01
CA TRP A 81 -22.53 -3.66 10.34
C TRP A 81 -23.33 -2.93 9.26
N PHE A 82 -22.69 -2.08 8.45
CA PHE A 82 -23.39 -1.18 7.53
C PHE A 82 -24.28 -1.89 6.50
N SER A 83 -25.15 -1.12 5.83
CA SER A 83 -25.91 -1.63 4.69
C SER A 83 -24.99 -2.03 3.53
N GLU A 84 -25.44 -2.97 2.70
CA GLU A 84 -24.66 -3.44 1.55
C GLU A 84 -24.32 -2.33 0.54
N LYS A 85 -25.17 -1.30 0.42
CA LYS A 85 -24.90 -0.12 -0.42
C LYS A 85 -23.70 0.67 0.10
N ILE A 86 -23.66 0.95 1.41
CA ILE A 86 -22.56 1.70 2.05
C ILE A 86 -21.27 0.88 1.97
N LYS A 87 -21.34 -0.42 2.27
CA LYS A 87 -20.20 -1.33 2.11
C LYS A 87 -19.63 -1.25 0.70
N ARG A 88 -20.44 -1.42 -0.34
CA ARG A 88 -19.96 -1.33 -1.74
C ARG A 88 -19.26 0.00 -2.02
N CYS A 89 -19.84 1.12 -1.58
CA CYS A 89 -19.21 2.43 -1.72
C CYS A 89 -17.83 2.47 -1.05
N LEU A 90 -17.74 2.08 0.23
CA LEU A 90 -16.48 1.98 0.96
C LEU A 90 -15.45 1.08 0.25
N GLY A 91 -15.89 -0.05 -0.30
CA GLY A 91 -15.02 -0.98 -1.01
C GLY A 91 -14.44 -0.37 -2.29
N PHE A 92 -15.24 0.36 -3.07
CA PHE A 92 -14.75 1.06 -4.26
C PHE A 92 -13.82 2.22 -3.91
N VAL A 93 -14.18 3.00 -2.89
CA VAL A 93 -13.34 4.12 -2.43
C VAL A 93 -12.00 3.60 -1.88
N LEU A 94 -12.00 2.48 -1.15
CA LEU A 94 -10.79 1.83 -0.66
C LEU A 94 -9.88 1.39 -1.82
N ILE A 95 -10.43 0.70 -2.83
CA ILE A 95 -9.68 0.30 -4.03
C ILE A 95 -9.13 1.54 -4.76
N GLY A 96 -9.96 2.55 -4.96
CA GLY A 96 -9.56 3.81 -5.60
C GLY A 96 -8.44 4.51 -4.84
N GLY A 97 -8.54 4.58 -3.52
CA GLY A 97 -7.51 5.11 -2.63
C GLY A 97 -6.19 4.35 -2.76
N CYS A 98 -6.22 3.01 -2.76
CA CYS A 98 -5.03 2.17 -2.95
C CYS A 98 -4.37 2.43 -4.30
N ILE A 99 -5.14 2.48 -5.38
CA ILE A 99 -4.61 2.74 -6.73
C ILE A 99 -3.99 4.12 -6.79
N THR A 100 -4.70 5.13 -6.27
CA THR A 100 -4.27 6.53 -6.30
C THR A 100 -2.99 6.74 -5.50
N ALA A 101 -2.92 6.19 -4.28
CA ALA A 101 -1.72 6.24 -3.44
C ALA A 101 -0.53 5.56 -4.13
N ASN A 102 -0.70 4.33 -4.64
CA ASN A 102 0.40 3.61 -5.29
C ASN A 102 0.90 4.28 -6.57
N LEU A 103 0.00 4.80 -7.41
CA LEU A 103 0.39 5.55 -8.61
C LEU A 103 1.09 6.86 -8.25
N ALA A 104 0.59 7.59 -7.25
CA ALA A 104 1.19 8.84 -6.80
C ALA A 104 2.59 8.62 -6.21
N ILE A 105 2.81 7.52 -5.47
CA ILE A 105 4.14 7.13 -5.00
C ILE A 105 5.07 6.86 -6.19
N ALA A 106 4.59 6.17 -7.23
CA ALA A 106 5.38 5.85 -8.42
C ALA A 106 5.89 7.10 -9.16
N VAL A 107 5.07 8.15 -9.24
CA VAL A 107 5.43 9.42 -9.90
C VAL A 107 5.91 10.51 -8.92
N TYR A 108 6.03 10.17 -7.63
CA TYR A 108 6.44 11.08 -6.56
C TYR A 108 5.57 12.35 -6.43
N TYR A 109 4.25 12.22 -6.64
CA TYR A 109 3.32 13.35 -6.51
C TYR A 109 2.75 13.44 -5.08
N ILE A 110 3.48 14.15 -4.22
CA ILE A 110 3.25 14.20 -2.76
C ILE A 110 1.79 14.53 -2.37
N PRO A 111 1.11 15.55 -2.92
CA PRO A 111 -0.27 15.87 -2.53
C PRO A 111 -1.26 14.71 -2.77
N VAL A 112 -1.10 14.01 -3.89
CA VAL A 112 -2.00 12.90 -4.26
C VAL A 112 -1.70 11.65 -3.42
N MET A 113 -0.44 11.43 -3.06
CA MET A 113 -0.03 10.39 -2.12
C MET A 113 -0.71 10.59 -0.77
N ILE A 114 -0.60 11.80 -0.19
CA ILE A 114 -1.25 12.16 1.07
C ILE A 114 -2.77 11.98 0.98
N LEU A 115 -3.40 12.44 -0.10
CA LEU A 115 -4.83 12.28 -0.30
C LEU A 115 -5.25 10.81 -0.34
N GLY A 116 -4.50 9.98 -1.09
CA GLY A 116 -4.73 8.54 -1.17
C GLY A 116 -4.63 7.87 0.20
N GLU A 117 -3.61 8.19 0.98
CA GLU A 117 -3.43 7.68 2.34
C GLU A 117 -4.56 8.10 3.28
N ILE A 118 -5.00 9.36 3.23
CA ILE A 118 -6.14 9.85 4.02
C ILE A 118 -7.40 9.08 3.66
N ILE A 119 -7.67 8.86 2.37
CA ILE A 119 -8.82 8.06 1.92
C ILE A 119 -8.76 6.64 2.50
N LEU A 120 -7.58 6.01 2.48
CA LEU A 120 -7.38 4.68 3.04
C LEU A 120 -7.65 4.65 4.54
N LEU A 121 -7.09 5.60 5.29
CA LEU A 121 -7.28 5.70 6.74
C LEU A 121 -8.76 5.89 7.10
N ILE A 122 -9.47 6.75 6.37
CA ILE A 122 -10.92 6.96 6.57
C ILE A 122 -11.70 5.68 6.26
N CYS A 123 -11.39 4.99 5.17
CA CYS A 123 -12.08 3.75 4.80
C CYS A 123 -11.83 2.63 5.82
N LEU A 124 -10.59 2.47 6.28
CA LEU A 124 -10.21 1.50 7.29
C LEU A 124 -10.88 1.82 8.64
N GLY A 125 -10.81 3.08 9.08
CA GLY A 125 -11.46 3.54 10.31
C GLY A 125 -12.97 3.33 10.28
N THR A 126 -13.61 3.67 9.17
CA THR A 126 -15.06 3.45 8.99
C THR A 126 -15.39 1.95 9.02
N THR A 127 -14.60 1.13 8.34
CA THR A 127 -14.76 -0.34 8.35
C THR A 127 -14.64 -0.89 9.77
N LEU A 128 -13.63 -0.46 10.53
CA LEU A 128 -13.41 -0.84 11.92
C LEU A 128 -14.60 -0.46 12.82
N VAL A 129 -15.09 0.78 12.71
CA VAL A 129 -16.31 1.22 13.42
C VAL A 129 -17.49 0.32 13.09
N GLY A 130 -17.64 -0.05 11.81
CA GLY A 130 -18.68 -0.98 11.36
C GLY A 130 -18.56 -2.36 12.00
N ILE A 131 -17.34 -2.88 12.19
CA ILE A 131 -17.09 -4.17 12.85
C ILE A 131 -17.39 -4.10 14.36
N VAL A 132 -16.89 -3.06 15.04
CA VAL A 132 -17.12 -2.85 16.48
C VAL A 132 -18.61 -2.74 16.77
N LYS A 133 -19.34 -1.92 16.01
CA LYS A 133 -20.79 -1.74 16.19
C LYS A 133 -21.57 -3.04 15.99
N ARG A 134 -21.17 -3.89 15.05
CA ARG A 134 -21.80 -5.22 14.90
C ARG A 134 -21.58 -6.09 16.13
N SER A 135 -20.38 -6.03 16.70
CA SER A 135 -20.00 -6.87 17.85
C SER A 135 -20.82 -6.49 19.08
N VAL A 136 -21.07 -5.20 19.31
CA VAL A 136 -21.96 -4.73 20.38
C VAL A 136 -23.40 -5.22 20.17
N ASN A 137 -23.95 -5.06 18.97
CA ASN A 137 -25.35 -5.42 18.67
C ASN A 137 -25.62 -6.94 18.60
N LYS A 138 -24.60 -7.81 18.64
CA LYS A 138 -24.77 -9.27 18.71
C LYS A 138 -24.94 -9.79 20.14
N ILE A 139 -24.70 -8.95 21.15
CA ILE A 139 -24.73 -9.30 22.57
C ILE A 139 -26.13 -9.05 23.18
N GLU A 140 -26.98 -8.30 22.48
CA GLU A 140 -28.41 -8.12 22.77
C GLU A 140 -29.26 -9.18 22.06
#